data_AF-A0A969MXD3-F1
#
_entry.id   AF-A0A969MXD3-F1
#
_cell.length_a   1.000
_cell.length_b   1.000
_cell.length_c   1.000
_cell.angle_alpha   90.00
_cell.angle_beta   90.00
_cell.angle_gamma   90.00
#
_symmetry.space_group_name_H-M   'P 1'
#
loop_
_entity.id
_entity.type
_entity.pdbx_description
1 polymer ?
#
loop_
_entity_poly.entity_id
_entity_poly.type
_entity_poly.pdbx_seq_one_letter_code
_entity_poly.pdbx_strand_id
1 'polypeptide(L)'
;QTWFRYFPQKQCLILESHQFYRNPARTLNQVCQFLAIPSYRLPHFKTYNAGNYPAVDPGVRRQLTEYFKPHNLRLKMLLGEDFGWDRDSELKD
;
A
#
# COMPACT_ATOMS: atom_id res chain seq x y z
N GLN A 1 -4.91 -14.68 -10.08
CA GLN A 1 -5.58 -13.45 -10.59
C GLN A 1 -7.08 -13.72 -10.55
N THR A 2 -7.73 -13.29 -9.46
CA THR A 2 -8.88 -14.06 -8.97
C THR A 2 -10.06 -13.19 -8.53
N TRP A 3 -9.85 -11.98 -8.01
CA TRP A 3 -10.96 -11.12 -7.53
C TRP A 3 -11.68 -10.35 -8.63
N PHE A 4 -10.97 -9.75 -9.59
CA PHE A 4 -11.60 -8.95 -10.65
C PHE A 4 -12.43 -9.75 -11.66
N ARG A 5 -12.38 -11.08 -11.59
CA ARG A 5 -13.30 -11.97 -12.32
C ARG A 5 -14.72 -11.95 -11.74
N TYR A 6 -14.84 -11.67 -10.44
CA TYR A 6 -16.11 -11.69 -9.71
C TYR A 6 -16.55 -10.29 -9.29
N PHE A 7 -15.61 -9.38 -9.05
CA PHE A 7 -15.87 -8.02 -8.62
C PHE A 7 -15.26 -7.01 -9.60
N PRO A 8 -16.06 -6.16 -10.26
CA PRO A 8 -15.56 -5.03 -11.03
C PRO A 8 -14.52 -4.21 -10.24
N GLN A 9 -13.50 -3.70 -10.91
CA GLN A 9 -12.43 -2.92 -10.27
C GLN A 9 -12.95 -1.74 -9.45
N LYS A 10 -14.04 -1.08 -9.90
CA LYS A 10 -14.70 0.00 -9.16
C LYS A 10 -15.28 -0.40 -7.80
N GLN A 11 -15.43 -1.71 -7.53
CA GLN A 11 -15.88 -2.26 -6.26
C GLN A 11 -14.72 -2.72 -5.38
N CYS A 12 -13.48 -2.40 -5.76
CA CYS A 12 -12.30 -2.67 -4.96
C CYS A 12 -11.51 -1.38 -4.76
N LEU A 13 -11.30 -1.00 -3.51
CA LEU A 13 -10.38 0.07 -3.14
C LEU A 13 -9.05 -0.55 -2.72
N ILE A 14 -7.97 -0.17 -3.40
CA ILE A 14 -6.60 -0.56 -3.05
C ILE A 14 -5.90 0.70 -2.53
N LEU A 15 -5.27 0.60 -1.37
CA LEU A 15 -4.64 1.73 -0.68
C LEU A 15 -3.16 1.44 -0.43
N GLU A 16 -2.31 2.45 -0.66
CA GLU A 16 -0.89 2.38 -0.31
C GLU A 16 -0.70 2.56 1.20
N SER A 17 -0.07 1.57 1.85
CA SER A 17 0.16 1.61 3.30
C SER A 17 1.08 2.76 3.73
N HIS A 18 2.11 3.12 2.96
CA HIS A 18 2.97 4.25 3.31
C HIS A 18 2.22 5.59 3.29
N GLN A 19 1.26 5.79 2.37
CA GLN A 19 0.37 6.96 2.39
C GLN A 19 -0.54 6.95 3.61
N PHE A 20 -1.05 5.77 3.99
CA PHE A 20 -1.82 5.61 5.21
C PHE A 20 -1.01 6.02 6.44
N TYR A 21 0.23 5.54 6.58
CA TYR A 21 1.08 5.91 7.71
C TYR A 21 1.46 7.39 7.72
N ARG A 22 1.71 7.99 6.54
CA ARG A 22 2.04 9.42 6.42
C ARG A 22 0.84 10.34 6.65
N ASN A 23 -0.34 9.96 6.18
CA ASN A 23 -1.56 10.76 6.26
C ASN A 23 -2.81 9.86 6.43
N PRO A 24 -3.06 9.36 7.65
CA PRO A 24 -4.15 8.44 7.90
C PRO A 24 -5.53 9.11 7.78
N ALA A 25 -5.62 10.42 8.02
CA ALA A 25 -6.86 11.18 7.84
C ALA A 25 -7.31 11.23 6.38
N ARG A 26 -6.37 11.49 5.46
CA ARG A 26 -6.65 11.47 4.02
C ARG A 26 -7.12 10.08 3.57
N THR A 27 -6.43 9.04 4.03
CA THR A 27 -6.76 7.66 3.67
C THR A 27 -8.13 7.24 4.21
N LEU A 28 -8.46 7.61 5.45
CA LEU A 28 -9.79 7.36 6.02
C LEU A 28 -10.89 8.05 5.20
N ASN A 29 -10.65 9.29 4.76
CA ASN A 29 -11.60 9.98 3.89
C ASN A 29 -11.80 9.26 2.54
N GLN A 30 -10.74 8.69 1.95
CA GLN A 30 -10.87 7.87 0.74
C GLN A 30 -11.75 6.63 0.99
N VAL A 31 -11.59 5.97 2.14
CA VAL A 31 -12.44 4.84 2.53
C VAL A 31 -13.89 5.27 2.70
N CYS A 32 -14.16 6.36 3.43
CA CYS A 32 -15.52 6.89 3.59
C CYS A 32 -16.18 7.22 2.24
N GLN A 33 -15.43 7.86 1.34
CA GLN A 33 -15.91 8.20 0.00
C GLN A 33 -16.23 6.94 -0.82
N PHE A 34 -15.35 5.94 -0.79
CA PHE A 34 -15.56 4.67 -1.48
C PHE A 34 -16.80 3.91 -0.98
N LEU A 35 -17.03 3.93 0.34
CA LEU A 35 -18.19 3.31 0.97
C LEU A 35 -19.47 4.17 0.87
N ALA A 36 -19.40 5.37 0.30
CA ALA A 36 -20.49 6.34 0.24
C ALA A 36 -21.09 6.69 1.62
N ILE A 37 -20.24 6.80 2.64
CA ILE A 37 -20.62 7.21 4.00
C ILE A 37 -20.05 8.60 4.32
N PRO A 38 -20.67 9.34 5.27
CA PRO A 38 -20.12 10.63 5.71
C PRO A 38 -18.67 10.53 6.16
N SER A 39 -17.87 11.55 5.83
CA SER A 39 -16.49 11.63 6.29
C SER A 39 -16.44 11.72 7.81
N TYR A 40 -15.52 10.97 8.41
CA TYR A 40 -15.31 10.98 9.86
C TYR A 40 -13.85 11.32 10.18
N ARG A 41 -13.64 12.26 11.09
CA ARG A 41 -12.31 12.65 11.56
C ARG A 41 -12.08 12.08 12.95
N LEU A 42 -11.19 11.09 13.04
CA LEU A 42 -10.72 10.60 14.32
C LEU A 42 -9.96 11.71 15.06
N PRO A 43 -10.11 11.83 16.39
CA PRO A 43 -9.34 12.79 17.19
C PRO A 43 -7.85 12.45 17.18
N HIS A 44 -7.50 11.16 17.17
CA HIS A 44 -6.14 10.67 17.15
C HIS A 44 -6.01 9.44 16.25
N PHE A 45 -4.92 9.39 15.49
CA PHE A 45 -4.50 8.20 14.75
C PHE A 45 -3.34 7.56 15.49
N LYS A 46 -3.63 6.53 16.27
CA LYS A 46 -2.61 5.79 17.03
C LYS A 46 -2.15 4.58 16.24
N THR A 47 -0.85 4.38 16.16
CA THR A 47 -0.26 3.14 15.64
C THR A 47 -0.32 2.07 16.71
N TYR A 48 -0.82 0.89 16.34
CA TYR A 48 -0.86 -0.29 17.20
C TYR A 48 0.00 -1.37 16.57
N ASN A 49 0.62 -2.23 17.39
CA ASN A 49 1.43 -3.35 16.94
C ASN A 49 2.57 -2.96 15.99
N ALA A 50 3.22 -1.80 16.24
CA ALA A 50 4.42 -1.43 15.52
C ALA A 50 5.51 -2.49 15.81
N GLY A 51 5.81 -3.31 14.81
CA GLY A 51 6.87 -4.29 14.91
C GLY A 51 8.24 -3.61 14.89
N ASN A 52 9.18 -4.16 15.64
CA ASN A 52 10.59 -3.82 15.53
C ASN A 52 11.28 -4.93 14.75
N TYR A 53 11.85 -4.61 13.60
CA TYR A 53 12.49 -5.58 12.72
C TYR A 53 13.95 -5.20 12.54
N PRO A 54 14.89 -6.17 12.64
CA PRO A 54 16.29 -5.90 12.34
C PRO A 54 16.46 -5.55 10.85
N ALA A 55 17.54 -4.85 10.54
CA ALA A 55 17.92 -4.60 9.16
C ALA A 55 18.04 -5.93 8.38
N VAL A 56 17.44 -5.95 7.20
CA VAL A 56 17.51 -7.10 6.28
C VAL A 56 18.88 -7.12 5.61
N ASP A 57 19.46 -8.31 5.46
CA ASP A 57 20.69 -8.50 4.68
C ASP A 57 20.57 -7.85 3.28
N PRO A 58 21.56 -7.04 2.84
CA PRO A 58 21.48 -6.35 1.55
C PRO A 58 21.41 -7.30 0.33
N GLY A 59 21.99 -8.51 0.42
CA GLY A 59 21.89 -9.54 -0.60
C GLY A 59 20.46 -10.06 -0.72
N VAL A 60 19.84 -10.40 0.41
CA VAL A 60 18.43 -10.83 0.47
C VAL A 60 17.51 -9.73 -0.05
N ARG A 61 17.73 -8.47 0.36
CA ARG A 61 16.94 -7.33 -0.13
C ARG A 61 16.99 -7.22 -1.65
N ARG A 62 18.19 -7.26 -2.25
CA ARG A 62 18.35 -7.22 -3.72
C ARG A 62 17.64 -8.37 -4.40
N GLN A 63 17.78 -9.59 -3.88
CA GLN A 63 17.12 -10.76 -4.44
C GLN A 63 15.59 -10.61 -4.43
N LEU A 64 15.01 -10.14 -3.31
CA LEU A 64 13.57 -9.92 -3.21
C LEU A 64 13.10 -8.78 -4.12
N THR A 65 13.85 -7.68 -4.20
CA THR A 65 13.53 -6.56 -5.11
C THR A 65 13.49 -7.03 -6.56
N GLU A 66 14.52 -7.74 -7.04
CA GLU A 66 14.55 -8.25 -8.42
C GLU A 66 13.46 -9.29 -8.67
N TYR A 67 13.19 -10.16 -7.70
CA TYR A 67 12.12 -11.14 -7.80
C TYR A 67 10.73 -10.49 -7.93
N PHE A 68 10.42 -9.47 -7.11
CA PHE A 68 9.10 -8.84 -7.11
C PHE A 68 8.89 -7.79 -8.20
N LYS A 69 9.95 -7.24 -8.80
CA LYS A 69 9.88 -6.23 -9.87
C LYS A 69 8.88 -6.55 -11.00
N PRO A 70 8.89 -7.73 -11.65
CA PRO A 70 7.88 -8.04 -12.69
C PRO A 70 6.44 -8.11 -12.13
N HIS A 71 6.27 -8.49 -10.86
CA HIS A 71 4.97 -8.52 -10.20
C HIS A 71 4.46 -7.12 -9.87
N ASN A 72 5.35 -6.23 -9.40
CA ASN A 72 5.06 -4.82 -9.13
C ASN A 72 4.64 -4.10 -10.41
N LEU A 73 5.36 -4.32 -11.52
CA LEU A 73 4.99 -3.80 -12.84
C LEU A 73 3.61 -4.30 -13.29
N ARG A 74 3.30 -5.59 -13.09
CA ARG A 74 1.98 -6.14 -13.41
C ARG A 74 0.88 -5.53 -12.54
N LEU A 75 1.15 -5.27 -11.26
CA LEU A 75 0.20 -4.60 -10.38
C LEU A 75 -0.03 -3.15 -10.81
N LYS A 76 1.04 -2.42 -11.14
CA LYS A 76 0.97 -1.05 -11.65
C LYS A 76 0.12 -0.96 -12.91
N MET A 77 0.33 -1.85 -13.88
CA MET A 77 -0.52 -1.91 -15.07
C MET A 77 -1.98 -2.25 -14.75
N LEU A 78 -2.21 -3.11 -13.77
CA LEU A 78 -3.56 -3.52 -13.36
C LEU A 78 -4.34 -2.41 -12.66
N LEU A 79 -3.67 -1.64 -11.79
CA LEU A 79 -4.31 -0.62 -10.96
C LEU A 79 -4.24 0.78 -11.58
N GLY A 80 -3.33 1.02 -12.52
CA GLY A 80 -3.04 2.35 -13.06
C GLY A 80 -2.27 3.25 -12.10
N GLU A 81 -1.74 2.69 -11.01
CA GLU A 81 -1.08 3.43 -9.92
C GLU A 81 0.28 2.81 -9.61
N ASP A 82 1.26 3.66 -9.29
CA ASP A 82 2.64 3.26 -8.99
C ASP A 82 2.96 3.47 -7.51
N PHE A 83 3.03 2.39 -6.75
CA PHE A 83 3.35 2.41 -5.32
C PHE A 83 4.85 2.57 -5.02
N GLY A 84 5.72 2.64 -6.04
CA GLY A 84 7.12 3.00 -5.85
C GLY A 84 8.02 1.95 -5.20
N TRP A 85 7.57 0.70 -5.05
CA TRP A 85 8.37 -0.36 -4.41
C TRP A 85 9.71 -0.66 -5.10
N ASP A 86 9.85 -0.32 -6.38
CA ASP A 86 11.11 -0.47 -7.11
C ASP A 86 12.10 0.69 -6.86
N ARG A 87 11.64 1.77 -6.19
CA ARG A 87 12.45 2.94 -5.79
C ARG A 87 12.92 2.85 -4.34
N ASP A 88 12.28 2.01 -3.53
CA ASP A 88 12.48 1.88 -2.08
C ASP A 88 13.74 1.10 -1.66
N SER A 89 14.71 0.92 -2.57
CA SER A 89 16.07 0.48 -2.20
C SER A 89 16.83 1.48 -1.32
N GLU A 90 16.27 2.68 -1.09
CA GLU A 90 16.91 3.78 -0.36
C GLU A 90 16.20 4.23 0.93
N LEU A 91 15.05 3.65 1.30
CA LEU A 91 14.44 3.96 2.59
C LEU A 91 15.19 3.23 3.71
N LYS A 92 16.02 4.03 4.38
CA LYS A 92 16.74 3.73 5.62
C LYS A 92 15.80 3.20 6.71
N ASP A 93 16.41 2.33 7.50
CA ASP A 93 16.12 1.96 8.90
C ASP A 93 15.16 2.89 9.67
#